data_AF-A0A958F479-F1
#
_entry.id   AF-A0A958F479-F1
#
_cell.length_a   1.000
_cell.length_b   1.000
_cell.length_c   1.000
_cell.angle_alpha   90.00
_cell.angle_beta   90.00
_cell.angle_gamma   90.00
#
_symmetry.space_group_name_H-M   'P 1'
#
loop_
_entity.id
_entity.type
_entity.pdbx_description
1 polymer ?
#
loop_
_entity_poly.entity_id
_entity_poly.type
_entity_poly.pdbx_seq_one_letter_code
_entity_poly.pdbx_strand_id
1 'polypeptide(L)'
;MKKILQIGSVVLAFCLTLIFLINGSFLPEARLFSDADQSIAESADEQTAIAQKKAALFSEKKKKVKGIEKKDSPNLYAEWHNGIRTRDGETRPGYPMNYKFKELLKARNMQSTME
;
A
#
# COMPACT_ATOMS: atom_id res chain seq x y z
N MET A 1 -22.20 32.50 67.57
CA MET A 1 -22.49 31.06 67.38
C MET A 1 -22.63 30.63 65.92
N LYS A 2 -23.26 31.42 65.03
CA LYS A 2 -23.44 31.05 63.60
C LYS A 2 -22.15 30.85 62.78
N LYS A 3 -21.06 31.58 63.10
CA LYS A 3 -19.78 31.50 62.37
C LYS A 3 -19.02 30.18 62.58
N ILE A 4 -19.16 29.55 63.73
CA ILE A 4 -18.48 28.27 64.05
C ILE A 4 -19.16 27.11 63.31
N LEU A 5 -20.49 27.17 63.17
CA LEU A 5 -21.26 26.18 62.42
C LEU A 5 -20.94 26.21 60.90
N GLN A 6 -20.66 27.40 60.36
CA GLN A 6 -20.31 27.58 58.95
C GLN A 6 -18.93 27.02 58.61
N ILE A 7 -17.96 27.17 59.51
CA ILE A 7 -16.58 26.65 59.32
C ILE A 7 -16.57 25.12 59.36
N GLY A 8 -17.37 24.48 60.23
CA GLY A 8 -17.47 23.03 60.30
C GLY A 8 -17.97 22.38 59.00
N SER A 9 -18.91 23.02 58.30
CA SER A 9 -19.45 22.52 57.04
C SER A 9 -18.42 22.53 55.90
N VAL A 10 -17.53 23.52 55.85
CA VAL A 10 -16.52 23.64 54.79
C VAL A 10 -15.43 22.60 54.97
N VAL A 11 -15.02 22.33 56.22
CA VAL A 11 -14.00 21.31 56.54
C VAL A 11 -14.51 19.91 56.22
N LEU A 12 -15.78 19.61 56.53
CA LEU A 12 -16.38 18.31 56.23
C LEU A 12 -16.47 18.04 54.72
N ALA A 13 -16.89 19.05 53.94
CA ALA A 13 -16.94 18.94 52.48
C ALA A 13 -15.56 18.71 51.87
N PHE A 14 -14.53 19.40 52.38
CA PHE A 14 -13.14 19.23 51.92
C PHE A 14 -12.58 17.84 52.23
N CYS A 15 -12.88 17.28 53.41
CA CYS A 15 -12.50 15.92 53.77
C CYS A 15 -13.16 14.87 52.86
N LEU A 16 -14.44 15.03 52.51
CA LEU A 16 -15.13 14.10 51.61
C LEU A 16 -14.56 14.16 50.19
N THR A 17 -14.16 15.34 49.70
CA THR A 17 -13.48 15.45 48.40
C THR A 17 -12.09 14.84 48.40
N LEU A 18 -11.34 14.92 49.51
CA LEU A 18 -10.05 14.24 49.65
C LEU A 18 -10.20 12.71 49.65
N ILE A 19 -11.21 12.20 50.34
CA ILE A 19 -11.52 10.76 50.34
C ILE A 19 -11.92 10.28 48.94
N PHE A 20 -12.66 11.09 48.19
CA PHE A 20 -13.01 10.80 46.79
C PHE A 20 -11.80 10.90 45.86
N LEU A 21 -10.82 11.77 46.13
CA LEU A 21 -9.58 11.85 45.36
C LEU A 21 -8.65 10.64 45.61
N ILE A 22 -8.59 10.16 46.85
CA ILE A 22 -7.77 9.00 47.24
C ILE A 22 -8.38 7.70 46.72
N ASN A 23 -9.72 7.58 46.75
CA ASN A 23 -10.41 6.33 46.41
C ASN A 23 -11.04 6.31 45.00
N GLY A 24 -11.20 7.45 44.34
CA GLY A 24 -12.08 7.63 43.19
C GLY A 24 -11.40 7.75 41.83
N SER A 25 -10.17 7.26 41.65
CA SER A 25 -9.51 7.26 40.34
C SER A 25 -8.45 6.17 40.24
N PHE A 26 -8.85 4.90 40.29
CA PHE A 26 -8.02 3.82 39.76
C PHE A 26 -8.90 2.70 39.19
N LEU A 27 -9.69 3.05 38.17
CA LEU A 27 -10.24 2.07 37.24
C LEU A 27 -9.18 1.73 36.19
N PRO A 28 -9.09 0.46 35.76
CA PRO A 28 -7.88 -0.12 35.18
C PRO A 28 -7.76 0.25 33.70
N GLU A 29 -6.82 1.13 33.38
CA GLU A 29 -6.38 1.40 32.00
C GLU A 29 -5.49 0.27 31.42
N ALA A 30 -5.34 -0.85 32.15
CA ALA A 30 -4.47 -1.96 31.79
C ALA A 30 -5.11 -3.06 30.92
N ARG A 31 -6.42 -2.96 30.58
CA ARG A 31 -7.11 -3.98 29.76
C ARG A 31 -7.35 -3.56 28.30
N LEU A 32 -7.21 -2.29 27.96
CA LEU A 32 -7.46 -1.79 26.60
C LEU A 32 -6.25 -1.93 25.66
N PHE A 33 -5.05 -2.14 26.21
CA PHE A 33 -3.83 -2.36 25.42
C PHE A 33 -3.57 -3.84 25.07
N SER A 34 -4.09 -4.79 25.87
CA SER A 34 -3.88 -6.24 25.63
C SER A 34 -4.57 -6.74 24.35
N ASP A 35 -5.80 -6.29 24.10
CA ASP A 35 -6.58 -6.74 22.94
C ASP A 35 -6.09 -6.09 21.63
N ALA A 36 -5.56 -4.86 21.72
CA ALA A 36 -4.96 -4.16 20.60
C ALA A 36 -3.66 -4.84 20.13
N ASP A 37 -2.77 -5.20 21.05
CA ASP A 37 -1.51 -5.89 20.73
C ASP A 37 -1.75 -7.30 20.15
N GLN A 38 -2.77 -8.02 20.64
CA GLN A 38 -3.14 -9.34 20.10
C GLN A 38 -3.67 -9.26 18.66
N SER A 39 -4.49 -8.25 18.34
CA SER A 39 -5.01 -8.05 16.98
C SER A 39 -3.93 -7.63 15.97
N ILE A 40 -2.93 -6.86 16.42
CA ILE A 40 -1.80 -6.44 15.58
C ILE A 40 -0.88 -7.63 15.28
N ALA A 41 -0.58 -8.47 16.29
CA ALA A 41 0.21 -9.68 16.11
C ALA A 41 -0.48 -10.69 15.16
N GLU A 42 -1.79 -10.90 15.32
CA GLU A 42 -2.57 -11.81 14.45
C GLU A 42 -2.62 -11.31 13.00
N SER A 43 -2.79 -10.00 12.79
CA SER A 43 -2.76 -9.40 11.44
C SER A 43 -1.38 -9.41 10.78
N ALA A 44 -0.30 -9.36 11.58
CA ALA A 44 1.09 -9.44 11.09
C ALA A 44 1.46 -10.87 10.69
N ASP A 45 1.03 -11.87 11.47
CA ASP A 45 1.20 -13.28 11.16
C ASP A 45 0.40 -13.69 9.92
N GLU A 46 -0.81 -13.15 9.75
CA GLU A 46 -1.60 -13.37 8.55
C GLU A 46 -0.95 -12.74 7.30
N GLN A 47 -0.41 -11.51 7.42
CA GLN A 47 0.29 -10.84 6.32
C GLN A 47 1.59 -11.55 5.93
N THR A 48 2.36 -12.05 6.90
CA THR A 48 3.58 -12.81 6.62
C THR A 48 3.25 -14.17 5.99
N ALA A 49 2.18 -14.84 6.44
CA ALA A 49 1.69 -16.07 5.81
C ALA A 49 1.22 -15.84 4.37
N ILE A 50 0.54 -14.73 4.09
CA ILE A 50 0.13 -14.35 2.72
C ILE A 50 1.36 -14.02 1.86
N ALA A 51 2.35 -13.32 2.40
CA ALA A 51 3.58 -12.99 1.68
C ALA A 51 4.39 -14.26 1.36
N GLN A 52 4.49 -15.20 2.30
CA GLN A 52 5.14 -16.49 2.11
C GLN A 52 4.39 -17.37 1.09
N LYS A 53 3.05 -17.42 1.15
CA LYS A 53 2.23 -18.10 0.15
C LYS A 53 2.40 -17.50 -1.24
N LYS A 54 2.42 -16.17 -1.36
CA LYS A 54 2.70 -15.47 -2.62
C LYS A 54 4.11 -15.79 -3.12
N ALA A 55 5.13 -15.73 -2.25
CA ALA A 55 6.51 -16.05 -2.60
C ALA A 55 6.68 -17.51 -3.07
N ALA A 56 6.00 -18.46 -2.41
CA ALA A 56 5.95 -19.86 -2.80
C ALA A 56 5.28 -20.03 -4.18
N LEU A 57 4.15 -19.35 -4.41
CA LEU A 57 3.44 -19.34 -5.70
C LEU A 57 4.30 -18.76 -6.84
N PHE A 58 5.07 -17.69 -6.57
CA PHE A 58 6.02 -17.11 -7.53
C PHE A 58 7.23 -18.01 -7.78
N SER A 59 7.67 -18.76 -6.77
CA SER A 59 8.75 -19.76 -6.87
C SER A 59 8.34 -20.94 -7.76
N GLU A 60 7.10 -21.43 -7.63
CA GLU A 60 6.57 -22.52 -8.44
C GLU A 60 6.35 -22.12 -9.90
N LYS A 61 5.88 -20.88 -10.17
CA LYS A 61 5.75 -20.35 -11.54
C LYS A 61 7.08 -20.25 -12.31
N LYS A 62 8.22 -20.21 -11.60
CA LYS A 62 9.56 -20.19 -12.24
C LYS A 62 10.07 -21.60 -12.58
N LYS A 63 9.47 -22.65 -12.04
CA LYS A 63 9.85 -24.03 -12.30
C LYS A 63 8.99 -24.59 -13.44
N LYS A 64 9.60 -24.64 -14.63
CA LYS A 64 9.16 -25.43 -15.81
C LYS A 64 8.04 -24.80 -16.65
N VAL A 65 8.43 -23.92 -17.56
CA VAL A 65 7.86 -23.99 -18.91
C VAL A 65 8.80 -24.90 -19.71
N LYS A 66 8.44 -26.18 -19.87
CA LYS A 66 9.12 -27.07 -20.81
C LYS A 66 8.76 -26.57 -22.21
N GLY A 67 9.73 -25.94 -22.88
CA GLY A 67 9.50 -25.22 -24.14
C GLY A 67 9.74 -23.71 -24.05
N ILE A 68 10.71 -23.25 -23.25
CA ILE A 68 11.23 -21.89 -23.40
C ILE A 68 11.90 -21.84 -24.78
N GLU A 69 11.12 -21.46 -25.79
CA GLU A 69 11.65 -21.04 -27.07
C GLU A 69 12.65 -19.93 -26.80
N LYS A 70 13.79 -20.02 -27.49
CA LYS A 70 14.87 -19.04 -27.39
C LYS A 70 14.23 -17.67 -27.64
N LYS A 71 14.24 -16.80 -26.63
CA LYS A 71 13.69 -15.44 -26.78
C LYS A 71 14.32 -14.81 -28.01
N ASP A 72 13.51 -14.29 -28.90
CA ASP A 72 14.01 -13.59 -30.08
C ASP A 72 14.99 -12.51 -29.65
N SER A 73 16.09 -12.40 -30.40
CA SER A 73 17.05 -11.35 -30.11
C SER A 73 16.40 -9.98 -30.38
N PRO A 74 16.71 -8.93 -29.60
CA PRO A 74 16.18 -7.58 -29.85
C PRO A 74 16.45 -7.07 -31.27
N ASN A 75 17.47 -7.62 -31.94
CA ASN A 75 17.79 -7.30 -33.33
C ASN A 75 16.69 -7.78 -34.29
N LEU A 76 16.07 -8.94 -34.03
CA LEU A 76 14.98 -9.47 -34.87
C LEU A 76 13.73 -8.61 -34.77
N TYR A 77 13.45 -8.04 -33.59
CA TYR A 77 12.32 -7.12 -33.41
C TYR A 77 12.41 -5.92 -34.36
N ALA A 78 13.56 -5.25 -34.42
CA ALA A 78 13.76 -4.08 -35.27
C ALA A 78 13.61 -4.42 -36.76
N GLU A 79 14.16 -5.57 -37.17
CA GLU A 79 14.09 -6.09 -38.53
C GLU A 79 12.64 -6.38 -38.94
N TRP A 80 11.90 -7.11 -38.10
CA TRP A 80 10.51 -7.50 -38.39
C TRP A 80 9.60 -6.27 -38.42
N HIS A 81 9.77 -5.35 -37.47
CA HIS A 81 9.04 -4.08 -37.49
C HIS A 81 9.39 -3.21 -38.70
N ASN A 82 10.57 -3.32 -39.27
CA ASN A 82 10.91 -2.63 -40.51
C ASN A 82 10.20 -3.30 -41.70
N GLY A 83 10.28 -4.63 -41.81
CA GLY A 83 9.60 -5.41 -42.85
C GLY A 83 8.09 -5.20 -42.88
N ILE A 84 7.41 -5.28 -41.73
CA ILE A 84 5.95 -5.06 -41.63
C ILE A 84 5.52 -3.67 -42.13
N ARG A 85 6.39 -2.66 -42.00
CA ARG A 85 6.09 -1.28 -42.38
C ARG A 85 6.54 -0.92 -43.79
N THR A 86 7.29 -1.80 -44.45
CA THR A 86 7.87 -1.57 -45.78
C THR A 86 7.09 -2.41 -46.79
N ARG A 87 6.65 -1.79 -47.88
CA ARG A 87 5.95 -2.51 -48.94
C ARG A 87 6.94 -3.31 -49.79
N ASP A 88 6.48 -4.38 -50.42
CA ASP A 88 7.27 -5.12 -51.41
C ASP A 88 7.79 -4.19 -52.51
N GLY A 89 9.12 -4.17 -52.70
CA GLY A 89 9.81 -3.30 -53.66
C GLY A 89 10.20 -1.92 -53.12
N GLU A 90 9.80 -1.56 -51.90
CA GLU A 90 10.25 -0.33 -51.25
C GLU A 90 11.45 -0.60 -50.33
N THR A 91 12.36 0.37 -50.22
CA THR A 91 13.56 0.26 -49.35
C THR A 91 13.35 0.91 -47.98
N ARG A 92 12.24 1.62 -47.78
CA ARG A 92 11.97 2.40 -46.57
C ARG A 92 10.51 2.21 -46.13
N PRO A 93 10.24 2.23 -44.82
CA PRO A 93 8.89 2.05 -44.31
C PRO A 93 8.01 3.25 -44.63
N GLY A 94 6.74 3.01 -44.98
CA GLY A 94 5.77 4.06 -45.32
C GLY A 94 5.33 4.91 -44.13
N TYR A 95 5.53 4.43 -42.90
CA TYR A 95 5.23 5.17 -41.68
C TYR A 95 6.28 4.90 -40.58
N PRO A 96 6.52 5.87 -39.67
CA PRO A 96 7.50 5.72 -38.61
C PRO A 96 7.04 4.70 -37.56
N MET A 97 7.99 4.20 -36.77
CA MET A 97 7.67 3.40 -35.60
C MET A 97 6.75 4.19 -34.66
N ASN A 98 5.77 3.51 -34.06
CA ASN A 98 4.77 4.09 -33.17
C ASN A 98 3.88 5.18 -33.79
N TYR A 99 3.68 5.19 -35.12
CA TYR A 99 2.81 6.16 -35.81
C TYR A 99 1.42 6.32 -35.15
N LYS A 100 0.74 5.20 -34.83
CA LYS A 100 -0.59 5.23 -34.19
C LYS A 100 -0.59 5.97 -32.86
N PHE A 101 0.46 5.79 -32.06
CA PHE A 101 0.60 6.46 -30.77
C PHE A 101 0.83 7.96 -30.95
N LYS A 102 1.69 8.34 -31.92
CA LYS A 102 1.93 9.74 -32.27
C LYS A 102 0.64 10.45 -32.73
N GLU A 103 -0.15 9.81 -33.58
CA GLU A 103 -1.43 10.38 -34.02
C GLU A 103 -2.46 10.46 -32.88
N LEU A 104 -2.47 9.47 -31.96
CA LEU A 104 -3.35 9.50 -30.79
C LEU A 104 -2.98 10.63 -29.83
N LEU A 105 -1.68 10.85 -29.57
CA LEU A 105 -1.21 11.96 -28.75
C LEU A 105 -1.54 13.32 -29.39
N LYS A 106 -1.33 13.42 -30.72
CA LYS A 106 -1.71 14.60 -31.50
C LYS A 106 -3.21 14.89 -31.39
N ALA A 107 -4.06 13.87 -31.55
CA ALA A 107 -5.50 14.01 -31.41
C ALA A 107 -5.93 14.45 -29.99
N ARG A 108 -5.14 14.11 -28.97
CA ARG A 108 -5.37 14.48 -27.57
C ARG A 108 -4.67 15.76 -27.13
N ASN A 109 -3.93 16.44 -28.02
CA ASN A 109 -3.07 17.58 -27.70
C ASN A 109 -2.10 17.30 -26.52
N MET A 110 -1.56 16.08 -26.47
CA MET A 110 -0.60 15.65 -25.43
C MET A 110 0.80 15.57 -26.02
N GLN A 111 1.79 16.06 -25.27
CA GLN A 111 3.21 15.93 -25.65
C GLN A 111 3.74 14.54 -25.25
N SER A 112 4.43 13.85 -26.16
CA SER A 112 5.18 12.63 -25.82
C SER A 112 6.37 12.99 -24.93
N THR A 113 6.56 12.29 -23.82
CA THR A 113 7.77 12.37 -23.00
C THR A 113 8.92 11.49 -23.50
N MET A 114 8.68 10.66 -24.52
CA MET A 114 9.71 9.85 -25.17
C MET A 114 10.07 10.47 -26.52
N GLU A 115 11.32 10.95 -26.64
CA GLU A 115 12.00 11.33 -27.89
C GLU A 115 12.91 10.20 -28.36
#